data_AF-A0A2V1BRA3-F1
#
_entry.id   AF-A0A2V1BRA3-F1
#
_cell.length_a   1.000
_cell.length_b   1.000
_cell.length_c   1.000
_cell.angle_alpha   90.00
_cell.angle_beta   90.00
_cell.angle_gamma   90.00
#
_symmetry.space_group_name_H-M   'P 1'
#
loop_
_entity.id
_entity.type
_entity.pdbx_description
1 polymer ?
#
loop_
_entity_poly.entity_id
_entity_poly.type
_entity_poly.pdbx_seq_one_letter_code
_entity_poly.pdbx_strand_id
1 'polypeptide(L)'
;MSAQTQAPPQPEAPPAQPSTSNSTAADAKAYYGYLFEADKKPTKVLEALLRGIATYISESVGNTEEKALTPDKLASFYKAVGGNYDSLFVDVPHPSISWIYASIGCQHTLQPTTDDFKPPCIPALTPKGFVRWQSIEILLGPEEHVPFIQNAIRLFPIFNPLTGNPFPLPLPKEAFPLVPDVDIARWHEQCAQELRQRASPSEEEIRPHLPPRPKVQAGYTHVR
;
A
#
# COMPACT_ATOMS: atom_id res chain seq x y z
N MET A 1 -19.05 17.63 -67.54
CA MET A 1 -18.08 17.09 -66.58
C MET A 1 -18.57 17.44 -65.19
N SER A 2 -19.23 16.51 -64.51
CA SER A 2 -19.82 16.76 -63.19
C SER A 2 -18.91 16.13 -62.13
N ALA A 3 -18.36 16.96 -61.24
CA ALA A 3 -17.47 16.51 -60.17
C ALA A 3 -18.31 15.94 -59.01
N GLN A 4 -18.09 14.66 -58.69
CA GLN A 4 -18.59 14.02 -57.48
C GLN A 4 -17.66 14.36 -56.31
N THR A 5 -18.21 14.95 -55.26
CA THR A 5 -17.51 15.20 -54.00
C THR A 5 -17.60 13.95 -53.12
N GLN A 6 -16.46 13.35 -52.80
CA GLN A 6 -16.34 12.16 -51.96
C GLN A 6 -16.22 12.58 -50.48
N ALA A 7 -17.02 11.97 -49.60
CA ALA A 7 -17.00 12.24 -48.16
C ALA A 7 -15.74 11.62 -47.48
N PRO A 8 -15.21 12.24 -46.41
CA PRO A 8 -14.00 11.77 -45.73
C PRO A 8 -14.26 10.49 -44.90
N PRO A 9 -13.22 9.65 -44.69
CA PRO A 9 -13.34 8.40 -43.93
C PRO A 9 -13.55 8.65 -42.43
N GLN A 10 -14.40 7.83 -41.80
CA GLN A 10 -14.64 7.85 -40.35
C GLN A 10 -13.40 7.36 -39.56
N PRO A 11 -13.11 7.92 -38.37
CA PRO A 11 -12.07 7.41 -37.49
C PRO A 11 -12.39 6.02 -36.96
N GLU A 12 -11.39 5.14 -36.98
CA GLU A 12 -11.40 3.80 -36.42
C GLU A 12 -11.61 3.86 -34.89
N ALA A 13 -12.49 2.99 -34.37
CA ALA A 13 -12.82 2.97 -32.95
C ALA A 13 -11.62 2.50 -32.09
N PRO A 14 -11.43 3.03 -30.87
CA PRO A 14 -10.36 2.61 -29.98
C PRO A 14 -10.48 1.12 -29.59
N PRO A 15 -9.36 0.42 -29.30
CA PRO A 15 -9.38 -0.99 -28.92
C PRO A 15 -10.14 -1.21 -27.60
N ALA A 16 -10.88 -2.31 -27.56
CA ALA A 16 -11.74 -2.71 -26.44
C ALA A 16 -10.97 -2.85 -25.12
N GLN A 17 -11.52 -2.28 -24.05
CA GLN A 17 -11.05 -2.47 -22.67
C GLN A 17 -11.16 -3.95 -22.26
N PRO A 18 -10.23 -4.47 -21.43
CA PRO A 18 -10.27 -5.85 -20.97
C PRO A 18 -11.54 -6.11 -20.14
N SER A 19 -12.20 -7.22 -20.48
CA SER A 19 -13.48 -7.68 -19.95
C SER A 19 -13.46 -7.78 -18.42
N THR A 20 -14.29 -6.96 -17.77
CA THR A 20 -14.65 -7.14 -16.36
C THR A 20 -15.26 -8.53 -16.19
N SER A 21 -14.72 -9.33 -15.27
CA SER A 21 -15.33 -10.61 -14.89
C SER A 21 -16.72 -10.33 -14.31
N ASN A 22 -17.77 -10.69 -15.06
CA ASN A 22 -19.16 -10.57 -14.62
C ASN A 22 -19.48 -11.64 -13.56
N SER A 23 -18.94 -11.50 -12.35
CA SER A 23 -19.42 -12.23 -11.17
C SER A 23 -20.78 -11.65 -10.76
N THR A 24 -21.75 -12.51 -10.41
CA THR A 24 -22.98 -11.99 -9.81
C THR A 24 -22.68 -11.42 -8.40
N ALA A 25 -23.51 -10.50 -7.92
CA ALA A 25 -23.33 -9.93 -6.59
C ALA A 25 -23.41 -11.00 -5.47
N ALA A 26 -24.17 -12.07 -5.69
CA ALA A 26 -24.24 -13.20 -4.77
C ALA A 26 -22.92 -14.00 -4.74
N ASP A 27 -22.31 -14.24 -5.90
CA ASP A 27 -21.02 -14.93 -6.00
C ASP A 27 -19.89 -14.10 -5.40
N ALA A 28 -19.88 -12.78 -5.62
CA ALA A 28 -18.92 -11.88 -5.00
C ALA A 28 -19.05 -11.87 -3.47
N LYS A 29 -20.27 -11.80 -2.94
CA LYS A 29 -20.52 -11.87 -1.49
C LYS A 29 -20.03 -13.19 -0.89
N ALA A 30 -20.28 -14.31 -1.56
CA ALA A 30 -19.80 -15.61 -1.13
C ALA A 30 -18.27 -15.72 -1.18
N TYR A 31 -17.62 -15.10 -2.17
CA TYR A 31 -16.17 -15.08 -2.30
C TYR A 31 -15.48 -14.35 -1.15
N TYR A 32 -15.96 -13.17 -0.76
CA TYR A 32 -15.33 -12.37 0.28
C TYR A 32 -15.67 -12.82 1.70
N GLY A 33 -16.92 -13.21 1.95
CA GLY A 33 -17.38 -13.46 3.32
C GLY A 33 -17.11 -12.25 4.23
N TYR A 34 -16.72 -12.51 5.48
CA TYR A 34 -16.19 -11.48 6.38
C TYR A 34 -14.66 -11.53 6.35
N LEU A 35 -14.01 -10.38 6.21
CA LEU A 35 -12.60 -10.29 5.82
C LEU A 35 -11.60 -10.22 6.97
N PHE A 36 -12.08 -10.17 8.21
CA PHE A 36 -11.26 -10.21 9.42
C PHE A 36 -11.54 -11.45 10.26
N GLU A 37 -10.48 -12.00 10.84
CA GLU A 37 -10.55 -13.08 11.82
C GLU A 37 -10.97 -12.53 13.20
N ALA A 38 -11.31 -13.42 14.13
CA ALA A 38 -11.70 -13.05 15.49
C ALA A 38 -10.59 -12.28 16.24
N ASP A 39 -9.32 -12.55 15.91
CA ASP A 39 -8.14 -11.88 16.46
C ASP A 39 -7.75 -10.59 15.71
N LYS A 40 -8.66 -10.07 14.89
CA LYS A 40 -8.50 -8.83 14.10
C LYS A 40 -7.41 -8.90 13.03
N LYS A 41 -6.89 -10.09 12.72
CA LYS A 41 -6.00 -10.27 11.57
C LYS A 41 -6.81 -10.33 10.26
N PRO A 42 -6.21 -9.90 9.14
CA PRO A 42 -6.83 -10.11 7.84
C PRO A 42 -6.94 -11.62 7.55
N THR A 43 -8.08 -12.02 6.99
CA THR A 43 -8.22 -13.34 6.36
C THR A 43 -7.24 -13.48 5.18
N LYS A 44 -7.05 -14.71 4.67
CA LYS A 44 -6.25 -14.93 3.45
C LYS A 44 -6.77 -14.16 2.24
N VAL A 45 -8.08 -13.95 2.15
CA VAL A 45 -8.71 -13.19 1.06
C VAL A 45 -8.36 -11.71 1.18
N LEU A 46 -8.46 -11.13 2.38
CA LEU A 46 -8.06 -9.75 2.62
C LEU A 46 -6.57 -9.54 2.42
N GLU A 47 -5.73 -10.47 2.89
CA GLU A 47 -4.29 -10.41 2.65
C GLU A 47 -3.96 -10.42 1.16
N ALA A 48 -4.57 -11.31 0.38
CA ALA A 48 -4.35 -11.37 -1.07
C ALA A 48 -4.82 -10.08 -1.77
N LEU A 49 -5.96 -9.52 -1.35
CA LEU A 49 -6.49 -8.26 -1.87
C LEU A 49 -5.54 -7.09 -1.61
N LEU A 50 -5.11 -6.91 -0.36
CA LEU A 50 -4.20 -5.84 0.01
C LEU A 50 -2.82 -5.99 -0.64
N ARG A 51 -2.35 -7.23 -0.85
CA ARG A 51 -1.13 -7.49 -1.64
C ARG A 51 -1.29 -7.14 -3.11
N GLY A 52 -2.44 -7.46 -3.72
CA GLY A 52 -2.74 -7.05 -5.10
C GLY A 52 -2.70 -5.52 -5.25
N ILE A 53 -3.29 -4.79 -4.29
CA ILE A 53 -3.21 -3.32 -4.24
C ILE A 53 -1.77 -2.85 -4.07
N ALA A 54 -0.99 -3.46 -3.17
CA ALA A 54 0.42 -3.11 -2.97
C ALA A 54 1.24 -3.27 -4.26
N THR A 55 1.02 -4.37 -5.00
CA THR A 55 1.65 -4.61 -6.30
C THR A 55 1.27 -3.53 -7.31
N TYR A 56 -0.02 -3.18 -7.41
CA TYR A 56 -0.47 -2.11 -8.30
C TYR A 56 0.21 -0.77 -7.97
N ILE A 57 0.28 -0.39 -6.69
CA ILE A 57 0.96 0.84 -6.24
C ILE A 57 2.44 0.81 -6.62
N SER A 58 3.12 -0.30 -6.34
CA SER A 58 4.54 -0.50 -6.64
C SER A 58 4.83 -0.33 -8.14
N GLU A 59 3.98 -0.91 -8.99
CA GLU A 59 4.26 -1.01 -10.43
C GLU A 59 3.72 0.14 -11.26
N SER A 60 2.60 0.74 -10.85
CA SER A 60 1.79 1.61 -11.72
C SER A 60 1.55 3.01 -11.17
N VAL A 61 1.81 3.28 -9.88
CA VAL A 61 1.57 4.59 -9.27
C VAL A 61 2.87 5.39 -9.19
N GLY A 62 2.80 6.66 -9.60
CA GLY A 62 3.93 7.60 -9.53
C GLY A 62 5.09 7.19 -10.44
N ASN A 63 6.32 7.29 -9.93
CA ASN A 63 7.51 6.82 -10.62
C ASN A 63 7.50 5.28 -10.74
N THR A 64 7.34 4.75 -11.94
CA THR A 64 7.25 3.30 -12.17
C THR A 64 8.59 2.57 -12.10
N GLU A 65 9.72 3.28 -12.09
CA GLU A 65 11.05 2.70 -11.88
C GLU A 65 11.29 2.36 -10.39
N GLU A 66 10.76 3.18 -9.49
CA GLU A 66 10.81 2.93 -8.06
C GLU A 66 9.74 1.89 -7.68
N LYS A 67 10.17 0.72 -7.18
CA LYS A 67 9.23 -0.36 -6.77
C LYS A 67 8.85 -0.32 -5.29
N ALA A 68 9.50 0.53 -4.50
CA ALA A 68 9.22 0.67 -3.09
C ALA A 68 7.88 1.42 -2.87
N LEU A 69 7.11 1.08 -1.84
CA LEU A 69 5.87 1.78 -1.50
C LEU A 69 6.17 3.04 -0.68
N THR A 70 6.74 4.04 -1.33
CA THR A 70 7.12 5.34 -0.74
C THR A 70 5.91 6.21 -0.39
N PRO A 71 6.07 7.21 0.50
CA PRO A 71 4.98 8.11 0.88
C PRO A 71 4.34 8.80 -0.33
N ASP A 72 5.14 9.27 -1.29
CA ASP A 72 4.64 9.91 -2.51
C ASP A 72 3.71 9.01 -3.34
N LYS A 73 4.05 7.72 -3.46
CA LYS A 73 3.18 6.74 -4.14
C LYS A 73 1.89 6.49 -3.36
N LEU A 74 1.98 6.39 -2.03
CA LEU A 74 0.80 6.19 -1.19
C LEU A 74 -0.13 7.41 -1.27
N ALA A 75 0.40 8.63 -1.13
CA ALA A 75 -0.35 9.88 -1.29
C ALA A 75 -1.08 9.94 -2.64
N SER A 76 -0.37 9.63 -3.73
CA SER A 76 -0.92 9.57 -5.08
C SER A 76 -2.02 8.51 -5.21
N PHE A 77 -1.82 7.33 -4.64
CA PHE A 77 -2.81 6.26 -4.63
C PHE A 77 -4.10 6.67 -3.89
N TYR A 78 -4.00 7.24 -2.67
CA TYR A 78 -5.17 7.67 -1.91
C TYR A 78 -5.99 8.72 -2.67
N LYS A 79 -5.33 9.69 -3.32
CA LYS A 79 -5.99 10.66 -4.21
C LYS A 79 -6.73 9.97 -5.37
N ALA A 80 -6.09 9.00 -6.01
CA ALA A 80 -6.66 8.31 -7.15
C ALA A 80 -7.89 7.45 -6.81
N VAL A 81 -8.03 6.99 -5.55
CA VAL A 81 -9.21 6.26 -5.06
C VAL A 81 -10.25 7.14 -4.36
N GLY A 82 -10.08 8.46 -4.38
CA GLY A 82 -11.05 9.44 -3.88
C GLY A 82 -10.84 9.91 -2.44
N GLY A 83 -9.66 9.67 -1.85
CA GLY A 83 -9.25 10.17 -0.54
C GLY A 83 -8.23 11.30 -0.62
N ASN A 84 -7.75 11.77 0.53
CA ASN A 84 -6.59 12.65 0.62
C ASN A 84 -5.83 12.37 1.92
N TYR A 85 -4.64 11.78 1.80
CA TYR A 85 -3.78 11.41 2.92
C TYR A 85 -2.47 12.23 2.94
N ASP A 86 -2.47 13.39 2.27
CA ASP A 86 -1.31 14.29 2.24
C ASP A 86 -0.91 14.74 3.65
N SER A 87 -1.88 14.94 4.55
CA SER A 87 -1.62 15.27 5.96
C SER A 87 -0.72 14.26 6.68
N LEU A 88 -0.63 13.02 6.17
CA LEU A 88 0.32 12.00 6.64
C LEU A 88 1.50 11.83 5.68
N PHE A 89 1.27 11.61 4.40
CA PHE A 89 2.34 11.18 3.48
C PHE A 89 3.13 12.32 2.83
N VAL A 90 2.64 13.56 2.93
CA VAL A 90 3.31 14.76 2.38
C VAL A 90 3.76 15.68 3.52
N ASP A 91 2.89 15.94 4.49
CA ASP A 91 3.12 16.96 5.52
C ASP A 91 3.96 16.45 6.70
N VAL A 92 3.93 15.13 6.98
CA VAL A 92 4.68 14.54 8.09
C VAL A 92 6.12 14.23 7.65
N PRO A 93 7.15 14.63 8.41
CA PRO A 93 8.52 14.29 8.09
C PRO A 93 8.75 12.78 7.99
N HIS A 94 9.54 12.35 7.01
CA HIS A 94 9.86 10.93 6.78
C HIS A 94 10.31 10.13 8.02
N PRO A 95 11.19 10.66 8.91
CA PRO A 95 11.53 9.93 10.14
C PRO A 95 10.32 9.68 11.06
N SER A 96 9.36 10.61 11.08
CA SER A 96 8.13 10.46 11.86
C SER A 96 7.20 9.40 11.26
N ILE A 97 7.08 9.35 9.93
CA ILE A 97 6.33 8.27 9.24
C ILE A 97 6.98 6.90 9.51
N SER A 98 8.31 6.80 9.41
CA SER A 98 9.05 5.56 9.74
C SER A 98 8.77 5.09 11.16
N TRP A 99 8.76 6.04 12.10
CA TRP A 99 8.49 5.76 13.49
C TRP A 99 7.03 5.33 13.73
N ILE A 100 6.05 5.98 13.07
CA ILE A 100 4.64 5.56 13.08
C ILE A 100 4.55 4.12 12.63
N TYR A 101 5.11 3.77 11.47
CA TYR A 101 5.12 2.40 10.97
C TYR A 101 5.73 1.41 11.97
N ALA A 102 6.86 1.75 12.59
CA ALA A 102 7.49 0.90 13.60
C ALA A 102 6.58 0.69 14.82
N SER A 103 5.93 1.75 15.32
CA SER A 103 5.09 1.72 16.52
C SER A 103 3.88 0.78 16.40
N ILE A 104 3.32 0.66 15.20
CA ILE A 104 2.15 -0.19 14.92
C ILE A 104 2.50 -1.52 14.24
N GLY A 105 3.80 -1.80 14.05
CA GLY A 105 4.31 -3.05 13.50
C GLY A 105 4.19 -3.16 11.98
N CYS A 106 4.10 -2.04 11.26
CA CYS A 106 4.16 -1.99 9.80
C CYS A 106 5.61 -2.15 9.33
N GLN A 107 5.90 -3.31 8.74
CA GLN A 107 7.23 -3.58 8.18
C GLN A 107 7.54 -2.60 7.04
N HIS A 108 8.67 -1.91 7.14
CA HIS A 108 9.11 -0.94 6.14
C HIS A 108 10.64 -0.99 6.00
N THR A 109 11.12 -0.38 4.92
CA THR A 109 12.54 -0.13 4.64
C THR A 109 12.78 1.37 4.54
N LEU A 110 14.04 1.80 4.61
CA LEU A 110 14.41 3.19 4.35
C LEU A 110 15.06 3.28 2.97
N GLN A 111 14.49 4.12 2.10
CA GLN A 111 15.02 4.40 0.76
C GLN A 111 16.00 5.59 0.82
N PRO A 112 16.98 5.63 -0.09
CA PRO A 112 17.89 6.77 -0.24
C PRO A 112 17.13 8.07 -0.47
N THR A 113 17.77 9.19 -0.12
CA THR A 113 17.28 10.52 -0.50
C THR A 113 17.86 10.93 -1.86
N THR A 114 17.47 12.10 -2.36
CA THR A 114 18.12 12.70 -3.54
C THR A 114 19.55 13.19 -3.28
N ASP A 115 19.97 13.24 -2.02
CA ASP A 115 21.32 13.60 -1.57
C ASP A 115 22.10 12.33 -1.22
N ASP A 116 23.03 11.93 -2.10
CA ASP A 116 23.85 10.72 -1.97
C ASP A 116 24.78 10.73 -0.73
N PHE A 117 24.98 11.89 -0.11
CA PHE A 117 25.81 12.01 1.10
C PHE A 117 25.02 11.84 2.39
N LYS A 118 23.69 11.70 2.32
CA LYS A 118 22.83 11.48 3.48
C LYS A 118 22.44 10.01 3.64
N PRO A 119 22.26 9.53 4.88
CA PRO A 119 21.75 8.18 5.09
C PRO A 119 20.31 8.05 4.54
N PRO A 120 19.91 6.86 4.07
CA PRO A 120 18.53 6.57 3.70
C PRO A 120 17.56 6.91 4.82
N CYS A 121 16.49 7.65 4.51
CA CYS A 121 15.50 8.06 5.50
C CYS A 121 14.06 8.07 5.01
N ILE A 122 13.79 7.79 3.72
CA ILE A 122 12.41 7.78 3.18
C ILE A 122 11.76 6.43 3.51
N PRO A 123 10.72 6.36 4.36
CA PRO A 123 10.12 5.08 4.74
C PRO A 123 9.24 4.53 3.63
N ALA A 124 9.55 3.33 3.17
CA ALA A 124 8.71 2.62 2.21
C ALA A 124 8.16 1.33 2.82
N LEU A 125 6.85 1.15 2.78
CA LEU A 125 6.23 -0.08 3.26
C LEU A 125 6.69 -1.27 2.42
N THR A 126 6.90 -2.42 3.05
CA THR A 126 6.94 -3.68 2.31
C THR A 126 5.49 -4.10 2.00
N PRO A 127 5.24 -5.04 1.06
CA PRO A 127 3.89 -5.57 0.88
C PRO A 127 3.26 -6.12 2.16
N LYS A 128 4.08 -6.74 3.04
CA LYS A 128 3.62 -7.19 4.36
C LYS A 128 3.26 -6.02 5.27
N GLY A 129 4.08 -4.96 5.29
CA GLY A 129 3.78 -3.74 6.03
C GLY A 129 2.53 -3.04 5.54
N PHE A 130 2.30 -3.01 4.23
CA PHE A 130 1.10 -2.43 3.64
C PHE A 130 -0.17 -3.21 4.01
N VAL A 131 -0.13 -4.55 4.00
CA VAL A 131 -1.24 -5.38 4.51
C VAL A 131 -1.55 -5.02 5.96
N ARG A 132 -0.52 -4.91 6.81
CA ARG A 132 -0.68 -4.54 8.22
C ARG A 132 -1.25 -3.13 8.38
N TRP A 133 -0.70 -2.16 7.65
CA TRP A 133 -1.14 -0.76 7.61
C TRP A 133 -2.62 -0.68 7.27
N GLN A 134 -3.02 -1.18 6.09
CA GLN A 134 -4.40 -1.10 5.63
C GLN A 134 -5.38 -1.86 6.54
N SER A 135 -4.94 -2.96 7.14
CA SER A 135 -5.78 -3.70 8.08
C SER A 135 -6.08 -2.89 9.34
N ILE A 136 -5.08 -2.17 9.89
CA ILE A 136 -5.28 -1.26 11.03
C ILE A 136 -6.19 -0.10 10.63
N GLU A 137 -5.88 0.57 9.53
CA GLU A 137 -6.63 1.73 9.06
C GLU A 137 -8.11 1.40 8.81
N ILE A 138 -8.42 0.24 8.22
CA ILE A 138 -9.81 -0.24 8.05
C ILE A 138 -10.49 -0.49 9.40
N LEU A 139 -9.76 -1.00 10.40
CA LEU A 139 -10.32 -1.22 11.74
C LEU A 139 -10.51 0.10 12.51
N LEU A 140 -9.73 1.14 12.22
CA LEU A 140 -9.81 2.45 12.87
C LEU A 140 -10.86 3.38 12.25
N GLY A 141 -11.01 3.35 10.93
CA GLY A 141 -11.91 4.23 10.18
C GLY A 141 -12.53 3.53 8.96
N PRO A 142 -13.37 2.49 9.15
CA PRO A 142 -13.96 1.75 8.04
C PRO A 142 -14.79 2.63 7.11
N GLU A 143 -15.41 3.70 7.63
CA GLU A 143 -16.19 4.68 6.85
C GLU A 143 -15.39 5.35 5.74
N GLU A 144 -14.08 5.52 5.92
CA GLU A 144 -13.17 6.15 4.96
C GLU A 144 -12.42 5.08 4.16
N HIS A 145 -11.84 4.09 4.84
CA HIS A 145 -10.93 3.14 4.20
C HIS A 145 -11.62 2.08 3.36
N VAL A 146 -12.84 1.64 3.71
CA VAL A 146 -13.57 0.66 2.91
C VAL A 146 -13.87 1.21 1.50
N PRO A 147 -14.39 2.45 1.34
CA PRO A 147 -14.52 3.08 0.04
C PRO A 147 -13.23 3.14 -0.77
N PHE A 148 -12.07 3.39 -0.14
CA PHE A 148 -10.79 3.43 -0.85
C PHE A 148 -10.43 2.05 -1.44
N ILE A 149 -10.62 0.96 -0.69
CA ILE A 149 -10.38 -0.41 -1.19
C ILE A 149 -11.36 -0.78 -2.30
N GLN A 150 -12.65 -0.46 -2.11
CA GLN A 150 -13.68 -0.71 -3.13
C GLN A 150 -13.39 0.04 -4.42
N ASN A 151 -12.97 1.31 -4.33
CA ASN A 151 -12.58 2.09 -5.48
C ASN A 151 -11.31 1.56 -6.15
N ALA A 152 -10.32 1.09 -5.39
CA ALA A 152 -9.08 0.55 -5.93
C ALA A 152 -9.35 -0.61 -6.91
N ILE A 153 -10.13 -1.63 -6.49
CA ILE A 153 -10.43 -2.77 -7.36
C ILE A 153 -11.43 -2.48 -8.47
N ARG A 154 -12.22 -1.40 -8.34
CA ARG A 154 -13.17 -0.96 -9.36
C ARG A 154 -12.49 -0.13 -10.46
N LEU A 155 -11.50 0.68 -10.09
CA LEU A 155 -10.84 1.64 -10.98
C LEU A 155 -9.59 1.08 -11.63
N PHE A 156 -8.91 0.13 -10.99
CA PHE A 156 -7.59 -0.35 -11.41
C PHE A 156 -7.58 -1.85 -11.68
N PRO A 157 -6.68 -2.32 -12.57
CA PRO A 157 -6.54 -3.74 -12.89
C PRO A 157 -5.81 -4.47 -11.75
N ILE A 158 -6.49 -4.70 -10.63
CA ILE A 158 -5.94 -5.37 -9.45
C ILE A 158 -6.25 -6.85 -9.50
N PHE A 159 -5.19 -7.66 -9.52
CA PHE A 159 -5.27 -9.11 -9.60
C PHE A 159 -4.88 -9.76 -8.27
N ASN A 160 -5.52 -10.89 -7.97
CA ASN A 160 -5.14 -11.72 -6.85
C ASN A 160 -3.77 -12.36 -7.13
N PRO A 161 -2.73 -12.10 -6.32
CA PRO A 161 -1.37 -12.57 -6.60
C PRO A 161 -1.23 -14.10 -6.52
N LEU A 162 -2.17 -14.81 -5.90
CA LEU A 162 -2.15 -16.27 -5.79
C LEU A 162 -2.80 -16.96 -6.98
N THR A 163 -3.78 -16.32 -7.63
CA THR A 163 -4.57 -16.94 -8.71
C THR A 163 -4.40 -16.27 -10.06
N GLY A 164 -3.87 -15.04 -10.11
CA GLY A 164 -3.77 -14.21 -11.32
C GLY A 164 -5.12 -13.64 -11.80
N ASN A 165 -6.22 -13.95 -11.12
CA ASN A 165 -7.56 -13.50 -11.52
C ASN A 165 -7.93 -12.15 -10.90
N PRO A 166 -8.78 -11.34 -11.56
CA PRO A 166 -9.34 -10.14 -10.94
C PRO A 166 -10.20 -10.50 -9.73
N PHE A 167 -10.31 -9.55 -8.79
CA PHE A 167 -11.19 -9.67 -7.64
C PHE A 167 -12.67 -9.49 -8.03
N PRO A 168 -13.60 -10.35 -7.55
CA PRO A 168 -15.03 -10.23 -7.87
C PRO A 168 -15.62 -8.87 -7.48
N LEU A 169 -16.54 -8.36 -8.28
CA LEU A 169 -17.25 -7.11 -8.02
C LEU A 169 -18.75 -7.37 -7.82
N PRO A 170 -19.44 -6.57 -6.98
CA PRO A 170 -18.87 -5.58 -6.07
C PRO A 170 -18.21 -6.22 -4.84
N LEU A 171 -17.21 -5.57 -4.26
CA LEU A 171 -16.73 -5.89 -2.91
C LEU A 171 -17.74 -5.35 -1.88
N PRO A 172 -18.48 -6.20 -1.14
CA PRO A 172 -19.54 -5.75 -0.26
C PRO A 172 -19.00 -5.00 0.96
N LYS A 173 -19.70 -3.94 1.40
CA LYS A 173 -19.31 -3.21 2.62
C LYS A 173 -19.41 -4.09 3.87
N GLU A 174 -20.34 -5.05 3.88
CA GLU A 174 -20.56 -5.99 4.98
C GLU A 174 -19.44 -7.02 5.12
N ALA A 175 -18.50 -7.07 4.16
CA ALA A 175 -17.29 -7.87 4.28
C ALA A 175 -16.30 -7.26 5.29
N PHE A 176 -16.50 -6.01 5.71
CA PHE A 176 -15.66 -5.25 6.63
C PHE A 176 -16.39 -4.88 7.93
N PRO A 177 -15.67 -4.43 8.98
CA PRO A 177 -16.29 -3.72 10.09
C PRO A 177 -17.10 -2.52 9.57
N LEU A 178 -18.27 -2.28 10.15
CA LEU A 178 -19.12 -1.13 9.78
C LEU A 178 -18.87 0.09 10.67
N VAL A 179 -18.16 -0.10 11.78
CA VAL A 179 -17.79 0.93 12.74
C VAL A 179 -16.37 0.64 13.23
N PRO A 180 -15.65 1.66 13.74
CA PRO A 180 -14.33 1.48 14.33
C PRO A 180 -14.29 0.40 15.41
N ASP A 181 -13.21 -0.38 15.42
CA ASP A 181 -12.95 -1.38 16.45
C ASP A 181 -12.39 -0.71 17.72
N VAL A 182 -13.12 -0.85 18.82
CA VAL A 182 -12.84 -0.15 20.08
C VAL A 182 -11.49 -0.56 20.68
N ASP A 183 -11.10 -1.83 20.58
CA ASP A 183 -9.86 -2.32 21.16
C ASP A 183 -8.65 -1.86 20.34
N ILE A 184 -8.78 -1.87 19.01
CA ILE A 184 -7.75 -1.34 18.10
C ILE A 184 -7.61 0.18 18.24
N ALA A 185 -8.72 0.91 18.39
CA ALA A 185 -8.69 2.36 18.63
C ALA A 185 -7.98 2.70 19.95
N ARG A 186 -8.27 1.95 21.03
CA ARG A 186 -7.59 2.13 22.32
C ARG A 186 -6.10 1.84 22.22
N TRP A 187 -5.74 0.73 21.57
CA TRP A 187 -4.34 0.37 21.35
C TRP A 187 -3.60 1.41 20.50
N HIS A 188 -4.24 1.93 19.45
CA HIS A 188 -3.66 2.96 18.60
C HIS A 188 -3.42 4.27 19.37
N GLU A 189 -4.36 4.70 20.23
CA GLU A 189 -4.16 5.86 21.10
C GLU A 189 -3.01 5.64 22.10
N GLN A 190 -2.83 4.42 22.61
CA GLN A 190 -1.68 4.09 23.46
C GLN A 190 -0.35 4.21 22.70
N CYS A 191 -0.27 3.68 21.46
CA CYS A 191 0.90 3.87 20.61
C CYS A 191 1.18 5.36 20.33
N ALA A 192 0.13 6.16 20.10
CA ALA A 192 0.25 7.60 19.90
C ALA A 192 0.69 8.35 21.17
N GLN A 193 0.32 7.88 22.36
CA GLN A 193 0.80 8.45 23.63
C GLN A 193 2.27 8.14 23.87
N GLU A 194 2.70 6.90 23.63
CA GLU A 194 4.11 6.52 23.67
C GLU A 194 4.96 7.33 22.68
N LEU A 195 4.40 7.66 21.51
CA LEU A 195 5.01 8.56 20.52
C LEU A 195 5.29 9.95 21.08
N ARG A 196 4.25 10.57 21.67
CA ARG A 196 4.37 11.92 22.24
C ARG A 196 5.39 11.95 23.38
N GLN A 197 5.49 10.89 24.17
CA GLN A 197 6.46 10.80 25.27
C GLN A 197 7.90 10.68 24.77
N ARG A 198 8.17 9.81 23.79
CA ARG A 198 9.52 9.57 23.26
C ARG A 198 10.06 10.69 22.36
N ALA A 199 9.18 11.51 21.77
CA ALA A 199 9.58 12.70 21.02
C ALA A 199 10.15 13.83 21.91
N SER A 200 10.16 13.64 23.24
CA SER A 200 10.90 14.51 24.17
C SER A 200 12.41 14.24 24.00
N PRO A 201 13.24 15.26 23.74
CA PRO A 201 14.57 15.07 23.16
C PRO A 201 15.55 14.38 24.13
N SER A 202 16.15 13.27 23.67
CA SER A 202 17.47 12.82 24.11
C SER A 202 18.37 12.74 22.88
N GLU A 203 19.18 13.78 22.69
CA GLU A 203 20.26 13.80 21.70
C GLU A 203 21.37 12.85 22.17
N GLU A 204 21.66 11.79 21.41
CA GLU A 204 22.99 11.14 21.43
C GLU A 204 23.11 10.16 20.25
N GLU A 205 23.43 10.69 19.07
CA GLU A 205 23.91 9.87 17.95
C GLU A 205 25.39 9.54 18.16
N ILE A 206 25.66 8.42 18.83
CA ILE A 206 26.99 7.83 18.91
C ILE A 206 27.33 7.23 17.54
N ARG A 207 28.24 7.85 16.79
CA ARG A 207 28.82 7.24 15.58
C ARG A 207 29.63 6.01 16.00
N PRO A 208 29.32 4.79 15.52
CA PRO A 208 30.14 3.62 15.82
C PRO A 208 31.50 3.74 15.13
N HIS A 209 32.57 3.44 15.87
CA HIS A 209 33.92 3.35 15.32
C HIS A 209 33.98 2.18 14.32
N LEU A 210 34.22 2.49 13.04
CA LEU A 210 34.35 1.45 12.01
C LEU A 210 35.57 0.56 12.29
N PRO A 211 35.43 -0.77 12.29
CA PRO A 211 36.59 -1.66 12.36
C PRO A 211 37.43 -1.54 11.07
N PRO A 212 38.74 -1.83 11.13
CA PRO A 212 39.60 -1.82 9.95
C PRO A 212 39.08 -2.77 8.87
N ARG A 213 39.21 -2.37 7.60
CA ARG A 213 38.73 -3.19 6.46
C ARG A 213 39.37 -4.58 6.51
N PRO A 214 38.58 -5.67 6.42
CA PRO A 214 39.14 -7.01 6.37
C PRO A 214 40.05 -7.17 5.15
N LYS A 215 41.23 -7.76 5.34
CA LYS A 215 42.13 -8.16 4.25
C LYS A 215 41.62 -9.46 3.66
N VAL A 216 41.70 -9.61 2.33
CA VAL A 216 41.34 -10.85 1.64
C VAL A 216 42.13 -12.01 2.24
N GLN A 217 41.44 -12.94 2.90
CA GLN A 217 42.02 -14.22 3.31
C GLN A 217 41.92 -15.19 2.13
N ALA A 218 43.06 -15.72 1.69
CA ALA A 218 43.17 -16.58 0.51
C ALA A 218 42.57 -18.00 0.67
N GLY A 219 41.67 -18.21 1.63
CA GLY A 219 41.11 -19.53 1.91
C GLY A 219 39.84 -19.46 2.75
N TYR A 220 38.72 -19.16 2.12
CA TYR A 220 37.42 -19.54 2.67
C TYR A 220 37.10 -20.94 2.16
N THR A 221 37.19 -21.94 3.02
CA THR A 221 36.63 -23.26 2.73
C THR A 221 35.11 -23.11 2.80
N HIS A 222 34.43 -23.11 1.65
CA HIS A 222 32.98 -23.22 1.63
C HIS A 222 32.59 -24.53 2.30
N VAL A 223 31.91 -24.44 3.45
CA VAL A 223 31.28 -25.62 4.06
C VAL A 223 30.18 -26.05 3.09
N ARG A 224 30.32 -27.26 2.56
CA ARG A 224 29.34 -27.90 1.66
C ARG A 224 28.17 -28.46 2.46
#